data_AF-A0A1J3FFG2-F1
#
_entry.id   AF-A0A1J3FFG2-F1
#
_cell.length_a   1.000
_cell.length_b   1.000
_cell.length_c   1.000
_cell.angle_alpha   90.00
_cell.angle_beta   90.00
_cell.angle_gamma   90.00
#
_symmetry.space_group_name_H-M   'P 1'
#
loop_
_entity.id
_entity.type
_entity.pdbx_description
1 polymer ?
#
loop_
_entity_poly.entity_id
_entity_poly.type
_entity_poly.pdbx_seq_one_letter_code
_entity_poly.pdbx_strand_id
1 'polypeptide(L)'
;RYLLPATLGARKEQVAAQQFNTGKLTMARIKVHELREKSKTDLQSQLNEFKAELALLRVAKVTGGAPNKLSKIKVVRKSIAQVLTVISQKQKYALREAYKNKKLLPLDLRPKKTRAIRRRLTKHQVSLKTEREKKKAMYFPLRKYAIKV
;
A
#
# COMPACT_ATOMS: atom_id res chain seq x y z
N ARG A 1 22.80 -77.94 2.04
CA ARG A 1 23.86 -76.92 1.87
C ARG A 1 23.18 -75.61 1.49
N TYR A 2 23.06 -74.70 2.47
CA TYR A 2 22.93 -73.22 2.43
C TYR A 2 21.99 -72.61 1.36
N LEU A 3 20.78 -72.12 1.63
CA LEU A 3 20.32 -70.94 2.41
C LEU A 3 20.98 -69.58 2.03
N LEU A 4 20.10 -68.66 1.56
CA LEU A 4 20.16 -67.18 1.45
C LEU A 4 20.71 -66.54 0.14
N PRO A 5 20.30 -65.30 -0.23
CA PRO A 5 18.97 -64.68 -0.16
C PRO A 5 18.61 -63.79 -1.39
N ALA A 6 17.31 -63.44 -1.47
CA ALA A 6 16.73 -62.46 -2.38
C ALA A 6 17.35 -61.05 -2.27
N THR A 7 17.70 -60.45 -3.41
CA THR A 7 17.97 -59.01 -3.51
C THR A 7 16.70 -58.29 -4.01
N LEU A 8 15.86 -57.90 -3.06
CA LEU A 8 14.81 -56.91 -3.29
C LEU A 8 15.47 -55.58 -3.66
N GLY A 9 15.42 -55.23 -4.94
CA GLY A 9 15.73 -53.89 -5.43
C GLY A 9 14.72 -52.89 -4.88
N ALA A 10 15.00 -52.33 -3.70
CA ALA A 10 14.26 -51.24 -3.11
C ALA A 10 14.49 -49.96 -3.95
N ARG A 11 13.65 -49.78 -4.97
CA ARG A 11 13.46 -48.52 -5.68
C ARG A 11 12.94 -47.51 -4.66
N LYS A 12 13.84 -46.71 -4.09
CA LYS A 12 13.49 -45.53 -3.28
C LYS A 12 12.81 -44.54 -4.22
N GLU A 13 11.50 -44.68 -4.39
CA GLU A 13 10.65 -43.58 -4.83
C GLU A 13 10.67 -42.54 -3.70
N GLN A 14 11.60 -41.59 -3.80
CA GLN A 14 11.45 -40.31 -3.12
C GLN A 14 10.33 -39.55 -3.83
N VAL A 15 9.08 -39.91 -3.52
CA VAL A 15 7.95 -39.02 -3.79
C VAL A 15 8.10 -37.88 -2.81
N ALA A 16 8.67 -36.77 -3.29
CA ALA A 16 8.69 -35.51 -2.58
C ALA A 16 7.26 -35.18 -2.15
N ALA A 17 6.97 -35.36 -0.86
CA ALA A 17 5.75 -34.87 -0.26
C ALA A 17 5.78 -33.34 -0.43
N GLN A 18 5.10 -32.87 -1.48
CA GLN A 18 4.71 -31.47 -1.57
C GLN A 18 3.92 -31.20 -0.30
N GLN A 19 4.52 -30.43 0.60
CA GLN A 19 3.85 -29.86 1.75
C GLN A 19 2.80 -28.89 1.20
N PHE A 20 1.66 -29.44 0.77
CA PHE A 20 0.46 -28.64 0.60
C PHE A 20 0.14 -28.11 1.98
N ASN A 21 0.48 -26.84 2.15
CA ASN A 21 0.16 -26.08 3.33
C ASN A 21 -1.37 -25.98 3.39
N THR A 22 -2.00 -27.03 3.94
CA THR A 22 -3.43 -27.08 4.24
C THR A 22 -3.67 -26.29 5.51
N GLY A 23 -3.24 -25.02 5.47
CA GLY A 23 -3.67 -23.98 6.38
C GLY A 23 -5.14 -23.71 6.12
N LYS A 24 -5.99 -24.58 6.69
CA LYS A 24 -7.39 -24.41 7.06
C LYS A 24 -7.87 -22.99 6.78
N LEU A 25 -8.34 -22.75 5.55
CA LEU A 25 -8.96 -21.50 5.12
C LEU A 25 -10.34 -21.41 5.77
N THR A 26 -10.36 -21.12 7.08
CA THR A 26 -11.40 -20.22 7.59
C THR A 26 -11.35 -19.01 6.68
N MET A 27 -12.48 -18.56 6.13
CA MET A 27 -12.55 -17.42 5.22
C MET A 27 -12.22 -16.14 5.98
N ALA A 28 -10.96 -16.03 6.36
CA ALA A 28 -10.40 -15.05 7.25
C ALA A 28 -10.25 -13.77 6.43
N ARG A 29 -10.93 -12.74 6.92
CA ARG A 29 -10.77 -11.36 6.48
C ARG A 29 -9.30 -11.07 6.17
N ILE A 30 -9.00 -10.73 4.91
CA ILE A 30 -7.64 -10.45 4.46
C ILE A 30 -7.04 -9.33 5.32
N LYS A 31 -5.84 -9.58 5.82
CA LYS A 31 -5.10 -8.57 6.58
C LYS A 31 -4.26 -7.73 5.63
N VAL A 32 -4.35 -6.41 5.81
CA VAL A 32 -3.72 -5.46 4.88
C VAL A 32 -2.19 -5.48 4.97
N HIS A 33 -1.61 -5.81 6.12
CA HIS A 33 -0.15 -5.89 6.27
C HIS A 33 0.43 -7.02 5.42
N GLU A 34 -0.21 -8.19 5.39
CA GLU A 34 0.19 -9.34 4.55
C GLU A 34 0.18 -8.98 3.06
N LEU A 35 -0.75 -8.11 2.61
CA LEU A 35 -0.78 -7.64 1.22
C LEU A 35 0.37 -6.69 0.86
N ARG A 36 0.94 -5.99 1.85
CA ARG A 36 2.06 -5.05 1.61
C ARG A 36 3.36 -5.78 1.33
N GLU A 37 3.53 -6.99 1.85
CA GLU A 37 4.73 -7.81 1.66
C GLU A 37 4.75 -8.56 0.32
N LYS A 38 3.58 -8.84 -0.26
CA LYS A 38 3.44 -9.57 -1.54
C LYS A 38 3.95 -8.80 -2.76
N SER A 39 4.31 -9.51 -3.83
CA SER A 39 4.74 -8.89 -5.09
C SER A 39 3.56 -8.28 -5.87
N LYS A 40 3.86 -7.47 -6.90
CA LYS A 40 2.81 -6.85 -7.75
C LYS A 40 2.03 -7.91 -8.54
N THR A 41 2.71 -8.94 -9.02
CA THR A 41 2.10 -10.03 -9.80
C THR A 41 1.14 -10.83 -8.92
N ASP A 42 1.54 -11.16 -7.70
CA ASP A 42 0.69 -11.92 -6.76
C ASP A 42 -0.58 -11.14 -6.39
N LEU A 43 -0.46 -9.82 -6.20
CA LEU A 43 -1.61 -8.96 -5.93
C LEU A 43 -2.57 -8.88 -7.14
N GLN A 44 -2.06 -8.95 -8.37
CA GLN A 44 -2.87 -8.97 -9.58
C GLN A 44 -3.61 -10.30 -9.74
N SER A 45 -2.94 -11.42 -9.46
CA SER A 45 -3.56 -12.75 -9.47
C SER A 45 -4.69 -12.84 -8.42
N GLN A 46 -4.42 -12.44 -7.18
CA GLN A 46 -5.43 -12.42 -6.11
C GLN A 46 -6.63 -11.52 -6.45
N LEU A 47 -6.38 -10.38 -7.10
CA LEU A 47 -7.44 -9.49 -7.56
C LEU A 47 -8.34 -10.16 -8.60
N ASN A 48 -7.77 -10.92 -9.54
CA ASN A 48 -8.53 -11.62 -10.57
C ASN A 48 -9.36 -12.75 -9.97
N GLU A 49 -8.80 -13.50 -9.01
CA GLU A 49 -9.52 -14.53 -8.25
C GLU A 49 -10.74 -13.96 -7.52
N PHE A 50 -10.58 -12.85 -6.78
CA PHE A 50 -11.70 -12.21 -6.09
C PHE A 50 -12.76 -11.64 -7.05
N LYS A 51 -12.35 -11.17 -8.25
CA LYS A 51 -13.31 -10.71 -9.27
C LYS A 51 -14.12 -11.89 -9.83
N ALA A 52 -13.48 -13.02 -10.09
CA ALA A 52 -14.16 -14.23 -10.55
C ALA A 52 -15.14 -14.75 -9.49
N GLU A 53 -14.71 -14.81 -8.22
CA GLU A 53 -15.59 -15.18 -7.11
C GLU A 53 -16.78 -14.23 -6.98
N LEU A 54 -16.55 -12.91 -7.08
CA LEU A 54 -17.62 -11.92 -7.04
C LEU A 54 -18.62 -12.10 -8.19
N ALA A 55 -18.15 -12.42 -9.41
CA ALA A 55 -19.03 -12.68 -10.54
C ALA A 55 -19.95 -13.89 -10.27
N LEU A 56 -19.39 -15.00 -9.77
CA LEU A 56 -20.16 -16.18 -9.38
C LEU A 56 -21.19 -15.87 -8.28
N LEU A 57 -20.80 -15.09 -7.27
CA LEU A 57 -21.72 -14.68 -6.19
C LEU A 57 -22.85 -13.76 -6.68
N ARG A 58 -22.62 -12.96 -7.74
CA ARG A 58 -23.65 -12.12 -8.34
C ARG A 58 -24.67 -12.95 -9.11
N VAL A 59 -24.25 -13.98 -9.85
CA VAL A 59 -25.17 -14.92 -10.50
C VAL A 59 -26.00 -15.66 -9.44
N ALA A 60 -25.35 -16.18 -8.40
CA ALA A 60 -26.02 -16.86 -7.30
C ALA A 60 -27.03 -15.97 -6.56
N LYS A 61 -26.81 -14.64 -6.54
CA LYS A 61 -27.79 -13.70 -5.99
C LYS A 61 -29.07 -13.63 -6.82
N VAL A 62 -28.95 -13.65 -8.15
CA VAL A 62 -30.09 -13.58 -9.06
C VAL A 62 -30.90 -14.87 -9.03
N THR A 63 -30.24 -16.02 -8.92
CA THR A 63 -30.90 -17.34 -8.90
C THR A 63 -31.45 -17.74 -7.52
N GLY A 64 -31.51 -16.83 -6.55
CA GLY A 64 -32.07 -17.10 -5.21
C GLY A 64 -31.18 -18.00 -4.33
N GLY A 65 -29.86 -17.89 -4.44
CA GLY A 65 -28.91 -18.73 -3.72
C GLY A 65 -28.93 -18.56 -2.20
N ALA A 66 -28.38 -19.57 -1.50
CA ALA A 66 -28.35 -19.64 -0.03
C ALA A 66 -27.79 -18.38 0.66
N PRO A 67 -28.32 -17.98 1.83
CA PRO A 67 -27.96 -16.74 2.54
C PRO A 67 -26.46 -16.67 2.91
N ASN A 68 -25.81 -17.82 3.13
CA ASN A 68 -24.38 -17.91 3.38
C ASN A 68 -23.54 -17.43 2.18
N LYS A 69 -23.99 -17.67 0.94
CA LYS A 69 -23.32 -17.17 -0.27
C LYS A 69 -23.53 -15.66 -0.42
N LEU A 70 -24.72 -15.14 -0.10
CA LEU A 70 -25.04 -13.71 -0.17
C LEU A 70 -24.21 -12.88 0.82
N SER A 71 -24.01 -13.41 2.03
CA SER A 71 -23.22 -12.75 3.07
C SER A 71 -21.76 -12.54 2.66
N LYS A 72 -21.20 -13.40 1.80
CA LYS A 72 -19.82 -13.30 1.28
C LYS A 72 -19.61 -12.11 0.34
N ILE A 73 -20.65 -11.62 -0.33
CA ILE A 73 -20.55 -10.52 -1.31
C ILE A 73 -19.91 -9.27 -0.68
N LYS A 74 -20.33 -8.90 0.54
CA LYS A 74 -19.78 -7.74 1.25
C LYS A 74 -18.30 -7.91 1.58
N VAL A 75 -17.91 -9.13 1.96
CA VAL A 75 -16.52 -9.45 2.32
C VAL A 75 -15.63 -9.39 1.09
N VAL A 76 -16.01 -10.07 0.00
CA VAL A 76 -15.24 -10.09 -1.26
C VAL A 76 -15.10 -8.68 -1.86
N ARG A 77 -16.16 -7.85 -1.83
CA ARG A 77 -16.06 -6.45 -2.28
C ARG A 77 -15.06 -5.62 -1.47
N LYS A 78 -15.03 -5.81 -0.15
CA LYS A 78 -14.05 -5.15 0.73
C LYS A 78 -12.63 -5.64 0.45
N SER A 79 -12.45 -6.95 0.24
CA SER A 79 -11.16 -7.54 -0.15
C SER A 79 -10.62 -6.95 -1.45
N ILE A 80 -11.45 -6.84 -2.50
CA ILE A 80 -11.06 -6.21 -3.77
C ILE A 80 -10.61 -4.76 -3.54
N ALA A 81 -11.37 -3.99 -2.77
CA ALA A 81 -11.02 -2.60 -2.47
C ALA A 81 -9.69 -2.48 -1.72
N GLN A 82 -9.42 -3.38 -0.77
CA GLN A 82 -8.15 -3.42 -0.03
C GLN A 82 -6.95 -3.73 -0.96
N VAL A 83 -7.07 -4.73 -1.83
CA VAL A 83 -6.01 -5.09 -2.79
C VAL A 83 -5.73 -3.93 -3.76
N LEU A 84 -6.77 -3.33 -4.35
CA LEU A 84 -6.65 -2.16 -5.22
C LEU A 84 -5.98 -0.97 -4.51
N THR A 85 -6.31 -0.77 -3.22
CA THR A 85 -5.72 0.29 -2.40
C THR A 85 -4.21 0.06 -2.23
N VAL A 86 -3.78 -1.17 -1.91
CA VAL A 86 -2.36 -1.50 -1.74
C VAL A 86 -1.59 -1.36 -3.06
N ILE A 87 -2.14 -1.83 -4.18
CA ILE A 87 -1.55 -1.64 -5.52
C ILE A 87 -1.36 -0.15 -5.80
N SER A 88 -2.40 0.67 -5.58
CA SER A 88 -2.36 2.12 -5.79
C SER A 88 -1.35 2.81 -4.88
N GLN A 89 -1.22 2.38 -3.62
CA GLN A 89 -0.23 2.89 -2.67
C GLN A 89 1.20 2.59 -3.15
N LYS A 90 1.49 1.34 -3.53
CA LYS A 90 2.81 0.92 -4.04
C LYS A 90 3.20 1.69 -5.31
N GLN A 91 2.25 1.85 -6.24
CA GLN A 91 2.48 2.62 -7.46
C GLN A 91 2.78 4.09 -7.16
N LYS A 92 2.01 4.74 -6.29
CA LYS A 92 2.25 6.14 -5.90
C LYS A 92 3.57 6.29 -5.14
N TYR A 93 3.95 5.33 -4.31
CA TYR A 93 5.22 5.34 -3.60
C TYR A 93 6.40 5.27 -4.58
N ALA A 94 6.38 4.31 -5.51
CA ALA A 94 7.41 4.20 -6.54
C ALA A 94 7.54 5.48 -7.40
N LEU A 95 6.41 6.10 -7.76
CA LEU A 95 6.40 7.38 -8.47
C LEU A 95 6.95 8.52 -7.61
N ARG A 96 6.68 8.57 -6.31
CA ARG A 96 7.24 9.61 -5.43
C ARG A 96 8.76 9.51 -5.34
N GLU A 97 9.30 8.30 -5.21
CA GLU A 97 10.76 8.10 -5.20
C GLU A 97 11.39 8.51 -6.53
N ALA A 98 10.78 8.13 -7.67
CA ALA A 98 11.28 8.50 -9.00
C ALA A 98 11.28 10.01 -9.30
N TYR A 99 10.47 10.81 -8.58
CA TYR A 99 10.31 12.25 -8.80
C TYR A 99 10.77 13.11 -7.61
N LYS A 100 11.33 12.54 -6.55
CA LYS A 100 11.63 13.20 -5.26
C LYS A 100 12.39 14.52 -5.37
N ASN A 101 13.38 14.58 -6.26
CA ASN A 101 14.27 15.73 -6.43
C ASN A 101 14.04 16.50 -7.74
N LYS A 102 13.00 16.13 -8.50
CA LYS A 102 12.71 16.78 -9.79
C LYS A 102 11.92 18.06 -9.53
N LYS A 103 12.37 19.16 -10.14
CA LYS A 103 11.68 20.47 -10.06
C LYS A 103 10.22 20.39 -10.54
N LEU A 104 9.98 19.61 -11.60
CA LEU A 104 8.66 19.47 -12.21
C LEU A 104 8.02 18.15 -11.78
N LEU A 105 7.00 18.27 -10.92
CA LEU A 105 6.17 17.15 -10.48
C LEU A 105 4.87 17.06 -11.28
N PRO A 106 4.40 15.85 -11.61
CA PRO A 106 3.02 15.61 -12.06
C PRO A 106 1.99 16.16 -11.08
N LEU A 107 0.84 16.63 -11.58
CA LEU A 107 -0.20 17.28 -10.78
C LEU A 107 -0.69 16.41 -9.61
N ASP A 108 -0.78 15.10 -9.79
CA ASP A 108 -1.24 14.14 -8.78
C ASP A 108 -0.30 14.00 -7.57
N LEU A 109 0.99 14.22 -7.78
CA LEU A 109 2.01 14.14 -6.72
C LEU A 109 2.22 15.47 -6.00
N ARG A 110 1.68 16.57 -6.53
CA ARG A 110 1.81 17.88 -5.91
C ARG A 110 1.04 17.91 -4.58
N PRO A 111 1.56 18.59 -3.55
CA PRO A 111 0.85 18.74 -2.29
C PRO A 111 -0.47 19.50 -2.52
N LYS A 112 -1.58 18.92 -2.06
CA LYS A 112 -2.90 19.55 -2.16
C LYS A 112 -3.01 20.66 -1.11
N LYS A 113 -2.93 21.91 -1.58
CA LYS A 113 -3.14 23.14 -0.79
C LYS A 113 -4.20 24.00 -1.46
N THR A 114 -4.74 24.99 -0.74
CA THR A 114 -5.67 25.96 -1.33
C THR A 114 -4.97 26.79 -2.42
N ARG A 115 -5.74 27.34 -3.36
CA ARG A 115 -5.23 28.19 -4.45
C ARG A 115 -4.46 29.41 -3.89
N ALA A 116 -5.00 30.05 -2.85
CA ALA A 116 -4.36 31.17 -2.18
C ALA A 116 -2.98 30.79 -1.60
N ILE A 117 -2.88 29.65 -0.90
CA ILE A 117 -1.60 29.18 -0.34
C ILE A 117 -0.59 28.82 -1.44
N ARG A 118 -1.03 28.37 -2.62
CA ARG A 118 -0.13 28.10 -3.75
C ARG A 118 0.41 29.36 -4.42
N ARG A 119 -0.34 30.47 -4.38
CA ARG A 119 0.00 31.73 -5.05
C ARG A 119 0.76 32.73 -4.17
N ARG A 120 0.70 32.59 -2.84
CA ARG A 120 1.44 33.47 -1.93
C ARG A 120 2.95 33.32 -2.12
N LEU A 121 3.69 34.37 -1.75
CA LEU A 121 5.14 34.37 -1.73
C LEU A 121 5.70 33.30 -0.77
N THR A 122 6.91 32.81 -1.07
CA THR A 122 7.64 31.91 -0.16
C THR A 122 8.05 32.67 1.10
N LYS A 123 8.23 31.95 2.23
CA LYS A 123 8.67 32.57 3.49
C LYS A 123 9.99 33.34 3.32
N HIS A 124 10.91 32.77 2.54
CA HIS A 124 12.18 33.41 2.20
C HIS A 124 11.96 34.74 1.49
N GLN A 125 11.15 34.76 0.42
CA GLN A 125 10.82 35.99 -0.31
C GLN A 125 10.17 37.04 0.59
N VAL A 126 9.26 36.65 1.49
CA VAL A 126 8.63 37.57 2.44
C VAL A 126 9.64 38.12 3.45
N SER A 127 10.64 37.33 3.84
CA SER A 127 11.69 37.75 4.78
C SER A 127 12.83 38.55 4.14
N LEU A 128 12.88 38.65 2.80
CA LEU A 128 13.92 39.40 2.12
C LEU A 128 13.80 40.88 2.47
N LYS A 129 14.82 41.37 3.18
CA LYS A 129 14.98 42.78 3.53
C LYS A 129 16.00 43.43 2.61
N THR A 130 15.80 44.71 2.32
CA THR A 130 16.81 45.50 1.61
C THR A 130 18.07 45.66 2.46
N GLU A 131 19.22 45.88 1.84
CA GLU A 131 20.48 46.09 2.56
C GLU A 131 20.40 47.29 3.54
N ARG A 132 19.66 48.33 3.16
CA ARG A 132 19.38 49.48 4.01
C ARG A 132 18.59 49.09 5.26
N GLU A 133 17.55 48.29 5.10
CA GLU A 133 16.73 47.83 6.24
C GLU A 133 17.50 46.86 7.14
N LYS A 134 18.33 45.98 6.58
CA LYS A 134 19.22 45.10 7.36
C LYS A 134 20.17 45.91 8.24
N LYS A 135 20.85 46.91 7.68
CA LYS A 135 21.73 47.82 8.43
C LYS A 135 20.96 48.54 9.55
N LYS A 136 19.78 49.09 9.24
CA LYS A 136 18.93 49.76 10.24
C LYS A 136 18.55 48.83 11.39
N ALA A 137 18.12 47.61 11.09
CA ALA A 137 17.74 46.62 12.10
C ALA A 137 18.93 46.16 12.96
N MET A 138 20.13 46.09 12.37
CA MET A 138 21.36 45.75 13.09
C MET A 138 21.78 46.87 14.05
N TYR A 139 21.74 48.12 13.59
CA TYR A 139 22.16 49.27 14.40
C TYR A 139 21.17 49.64 15.51
N PHE A 140 19.86 49.51 15.25
CA PHE A 140 18.81 49.92 16.19
C PHE A 140 17.87 48.75 16.53
N PRO A 141 18.31 47.77 17.34
CA PRO A 141 17.43 46.71 17.81
C PRO A 141 16.42 47.23 18.83
N LEU A 142 15.20 46.68 18.81
CA LEU A 142 14.21 46.92 19.86
C LEU A 142 14.71 46.32 21.17
N ARG A 143 15.10 47.19 22.10
CA ARG A 143 15.58 46.78 23.44
C ARG A 143 14.38 46.72 24.39
N LYS A 144 14.31 45.65 25.19
CA LYS A 144 13.33 45.55 26.27
C LYS A 144 13.84 46.38 27.46
N TYR A 145 13.01 47.27 27.98
CA TYR A 145 13.28 48.04 29.19
C TYR A 145 12.01 48.12 30.04
N ALA A 146 12.19 48.32 31.34
CA ALA A 146 11.11 48.58 32.28
C ALA A 146 11.45 49.86 33.05
N ILE A 147 10.46 50.72 33.26
CA ILE A 147 10.60 51.92 34.08
C ILE A 147 10.04 51.57 35.45
N LYS A 148 10.83 51.80 36.49
CA LYS A 148 10.38 51.65 37.87
C LYS A 148 9.46 52.83 38.20
N VAL A 149 8.24 52.54 38.64
CA VAL A 149 7.33 53.52 39.24
C VAL A 149 7.83 53.85 40.64
#